data_AF-A0A6I6WJV2-F1
#
_entry.id   AF-A0A6I6WJV2-F1
#
_cell.length_a   1.000
_cell.length_b   1.000
_cell.length_c   1.000
_cell.angle_alpha   90.00
_cell.angle_beta   90.00
_cell.angle_gamma   90.00
#
_symmetry.space_group_name_H-M   'P 1'
#
loop_
_entity.id
_entity.type
_entity.pdbx_description
1 polymer ?
#
loop_
_entity_poly.entity_id
_entity_poly.type
_entity_poly.pdbx_seq_one_letter_code
_entity_poly.pdbx_strand_id
1 'polypeptide(L)'
;MAIVVDLHVQLARHGLSVGAFAAAVGITPANIAVLKNGRAKAIRFTTLDAICRTLDCQPGDILRWVPDDPRAPDGSAGPGHPGSPGGLGGHGGPGGTNGARGGTA
;
A
#
# COMPACT_ATOMS: atom_id res chain seq x y z
N MET A 1 2.63 11.96 18.09
CA MET A 1 2.42 12.38 16.68
C MET A 1 1.63 11.28 16.02
N ALA A 2 0.54 11.64 15.36
CA ALA A 2 -0.44 10.66 14.94
C ALA A 2 -0.17 9.98 13.58
N ILE A 3 0.90 10.32 12.86
CA ILE A 3 1.22 9.73 11.54
C ILE A 3 2.64 9.12 11.59
N VAL A 4 2.73 7.83 11.27
CA VAL A 4 3.96 7.03 11.21
C VAL A 4 4.25 6.64 9.77
N VAL A 5 5.54 6.59 9.41
CA VAL A 5 6.02 6.21 8.07
C VAL A 5 6.75 4.87 8.13
N ASP A 6 6.12 3.80 7.67
CA ASP A 6 6.61 2.41 7.73
C ASP A 6 7.48 2.03 6.52
N LEU A 7 8.42 2.89 6.16
CA LEU A 7 9.30 2.70 5.00
C LEU A 7 10.26 1.50 5.14
N HIS A 8 10.60 1.13 6.37
CA HIS A 8 11.50 0.01 6.66
C HIS A 8 10.93 -1.33 6.18
N VAL A 9 9.62 -1.54 6.28
CA VAL A 9 8.94 -2.76 5.83
C VAL A 9 9.04 -2.87 4.31
N GLN A 10 8.75 -1.78 3.59
CA GLN A 10 8.81 -1.79 2.13
C GLN A 10 10.24 -1.97 1.62
N LEU A 11 11.25 -1.35 2.24
CA LEU A 11 12.64 -1.59 1.86
C LEU A 11 13.06 -3.06 2.04
N ALA A 12 12.64 -3.70 3.14
CA ALA A 12 12.93 -5.11 3.38
C ALA A 12 12.24 -6.02 2.36
N ARG A 13 10.97 -5.75 2.02
CA ARG A 13 10.21 -6.51 1.00
C ARG A 13 10.87 -6.48 -0.37
N HIS A 14 11.51 -5.37 -0.74
CA HIS A 14 12.17 -5.19 -2.04
C HIS A 14 13.68 -5.49 -2.01
N GLY A 15 14.26 -5.85 -0.85
CA GLY A 15 15.69 -6.13 -0.71
C GLY A 15 16.60 -4.94 -1.01
N LEU A 16 16.09 -3.70 -0.92
CA LEU A 16 16.84 -2.50 -1.26
C LEU A 16 17.57 -1.91 -0.05
N SER A 17 18.84 -1.57 -0.24
CA SER A 17 19.59 -0.80 0.76
C SER A 17 19.11 0.66 0.79
N VAL A 18 19.24 1.30 1.95
CA VAL A 18 18.88 2.72 2.13
C VAL A 18 19.64 3.62 1.14
N GLY A 19 20.92 3.33 0.89
CA GLY A 19 21.75 4.11 -0.05
C GLY A 19 21.28 3.98 -1.50
N ALA A 20 21.02 2.74 -1.95
CA ALA A 20 20.52 2.49 -3.30
C ALA A 20 19.13 3.12 -3.51
N PHE A 21 18.26 2.99 -2.50
CA PHE A 21 16.94 3.60 -2.53
C PHE A 21 16.99 5.14 -2.58
N ALA A 22 17.85 5.75 -1.76
CA ALA A 22 18.05 7.19 -1.75
C ALA A 22 18.46 7.72 -3.13
N ALA A 23 19.39 7.01 -3.80
CA ALA A 23 19.80 7.33 -5.16
C ALA A 23 18.65 7.19 -6.18
N ALA A 24 17.85 6.12 -6.08
CA ALA A 24 16.73 5.87 -6.99
C ALA A 24 15.60 6.91 -6.86
N VAL A 25 15.30 7.36 -5.64
CA VAL A 25 14.26 8.38 -5.38
C VAL A 25 14.77 9.80 -5.63
N GLY A 26 16.09 10.00 -5.70
CA GLY A 26 16.69 11.32 -5.90
C GLY A 26 16.70 12.19 -4.64
N ILE A 27 16.82 11.58 -3.46
CA ILE A 27 16.88 12.28 -2.16
C ILE A 27 18.06 11.79 -1.34
N THR A 28 18.50 12.60 -0.37
CA THR A 28 19.67 12.26 0.43
C THR A 28 19.40 11.06 1.34
N PRO A 29 20.42 10.19 1.59
CA PRO A 29 20.29 9.10 2.57
C PRO A 29 19.86 9.59 3.96
N ALA A 30 20.23 10.81 4.34
CA ALA A 30 19.83 11.43 5.58
C ALA A 30 18.29 11.65 5.65
N ASN A 31 17.68 12.11 4.56
CA ASN A 31 16.24 12.30 4.49
C ASN A 31 15.49 10.96 4.55
N ILE A 32 15.99 9.94 3.85
CA ILE A 32 15.46 8.57 3.97
C ILE A 32 15.56 8.05 5.40
N ALA A 33 16.67 8.27 6.10
CA ALA A 33 16.84 7.85 7.49
C ALA A 33 15.85 8.54 8.44
N VAL A 34 15.51 9.81 8.20
CA VAL A 34 14.49 10.53 8.96
C VAL A 34 13.10 9.93 8.73
N LEU A 35 12.76 9.63 7.47
CA LEU A 35 11.49 8.98 7.10
C LEU A 35 11.38 7.57 7.67
N LYS A 36 12.40 6.73 7.46
CA LYS A 36 12.46 5.33 7.91
C LYS A 36 12.30 5.19 9.42
N ASN A 37 12.89 6.09 10.19
CA ASN A 37 12.89 6.04 11.65
C ASN A 37 11.69 6.76 12.27
N GLY A 38 10.68 7.15 11.49
CA GLY A 38 9.48 7.82 11.99
C GLY A 38 9.73 9.20 12.60
N ARG A 39 10.88 9.84 12.30
CA ARG A 39 11.23 11.17 12.83
C ARG A 39 10.78 12.31 11.92
N ALA A 40 10.20 11.99 10.77
CA ALA A 40 9.71 12.99 9.83
C ALA A 40 8.48 13.72 10.39
N LYS A 41 8.49 15.05 10.28
CA LYS A 41 7.34 15.91 10.63
C LYS A 41 6.40 16.15 9.44
N ALA A 42 6.93 16.04 8.23
CA ALA A 42 6.21 16.25 6.99
C ALA A 42 6.89 15.47 5.86
N ILE A 43 6.11 15.13 4.83
CA ILE A 43 6.58 14.59 3.56
C ILE A 43 5.92 15.37 2.43
N ARG A 44 6.69 15.74 1.40
CA ARG A 44 6.12 16.36 0.19
C ARG A 44 5.46 15.26 -0.65
N PHE A 45 4.33 15.55 -1.27
CA PHE A 45 3.68 14.57 -2.17
C PHE A 45 4.57 14.15 -3.33
N THR A 46 5.42 15.04 -3.85
CA THR A 46 6.40 14.67 -4.88
C THR A 46 7.41 13.63 -4.39
N THR A 47 7.82 13.72 -3.12
CA THR A 47 8.68 12.72 -2.49
C THR A 47 7.93 11.41 -2.27
N LEU A 48 6.68 11.48 -1.79
CA LEU A 48 5.85 10.29 -1.60
C LEU A 48 5.57 9.56 -2.91
N ASP A 49 5.25 10.28 -3.99
CA ASP A 49 5.05 9.76 -5.34
C ASP A 49 6.31 9.05 -5.86
N ALA A 50 7.49 9.69 -5.74
CA ALA A 50 8.75 9.07 -6.14
C ALA A 50 9.03 7.78 -5.36
N ILE A 51 8.80 7.76 -4.04
CA ILE A 51 8.91 6.56 -3.20
C ILE A 51 7.96 5.46 -3.70
N CYS A 52 6.68 5.80 -3.91
CA CYS A 52 5.66 4.84 -4.36
C CYS A 52 6.03 4.22 -5.71
N ARG A 53 6.54 5.01 -6.66
CA ARG A 53 7.00 4.52 -7.97
C ARG A 53 8.22 3.63 -7.86
N THR A 54 9.20 3.98 -7.02
CA THR A 54 10.42 3.18 -6.86
C THR A 54 10.16 1.85 -6.16
N LEU A 55 9.23 1.83 -5.20
CA LEU A 55 8.89 0.63 -4.43
C LEU A 55 7.64 -0.08 -4.96
N ASP A 56 7.03 0.38 -6.05
CA ASP A 56 5.78 -0.17 -6.59
C ASP A 56 4.71 -0.42 -5.51
N CYS A 57 4.47 0.58 -4.67
CA CYS A 57 3.53 0.50 -3.55
C CYS A 57 2.57 1.69 -3.53
N GLN A 58 1.51 1.58 -2.74
CA GLN A 58 0.55 2.65 -2.52
C GLN A 58 0.93 3.48 -1.28
N PRO A 59 0.53 4.77 -1.22
CA PRO A 59 0.72 5.60 -0.03
C PRO A 59 0.20 4.97 1.28
N GLY A 60 -0.90 4.22 1.21
CA GLY A 60 -1.47 3.50 2.35
C GLY A 60 -0.61 2.35 2.87
N ASP A 61 0.34 1.86 2.07
CA ASP A 61 1.29 0.81 2.48
C ASP A 61 2.46 1.36 3.31
N ILE A 62 2.62 2.68 3.34
CA ILE A 62 3.76 3.38 3.96
C ILE A 62 3.31 4.35 5.04
N LEU A 63 2.12 4.95 4.92
CA LEU A 63 1.59 5.90 5.87
C LEU A 63 0.54 5.24 6.76
N ARG A 64 0.76 5.30 8.07
CA ARG A 64 -0.17 4.77 9.07
C ARG A 64 -0.54 5.84 10.07
N TRP A 65 -1.83 5.97 10.35
CA TRP A 65 -2.29 6.78 11.47
C TRP A 65 -2.25 5.95 12.77
N VAL A 66 -1.63 6.50 13.80
CA VAL A 66 -1.54 5.89 15.13
C VAL A 66 -2.06 6.93 16.14
N PRO A 67 -3.21 6.71 16.80
CA PRO A 67 -3.69 7.63 17.81
C PRO A 67 -2.65 7.81 18.92
N ASP A 68 -2.46 9.05 19.38
CA ASP A 68 -1.68 9.36 20.58
C ASP A 68 -2.49 8.95 21.82
N ASP A 69 -2.63 7.64 22.06
CA ASP A 69 -3.35 7.10 23.23
C ASP A 69 -2.36 6.86 24.40
N PRO A 70 -2.48 7.59 25.53
CA PRO A 70 -1.65 7.37 26.71
C PRO A 70 -1.92 6.03 27.43
N ARG A 71 -2.92 5.25 26.99
CA ARG A 71 -3.32 3.96 27.58
C ARG A 71 -3.18 2.77 26.63
N ALA A 72 -2.76 2.98 25.39
CA ALA A 72 -2.51 1.86 24.48
C ALA A 72 -1.26 1.08 24.95
N PRO A 73 -1.36 -0.22 25.28
CA PRO A 73 -0.18 -1.04 25.45
C PRO A 73 0.61 -1.00 24.14
N ASP A 74 1.92 -0.93 24.27
CA ASP A 74 2.92 -0.94 23.21
C ASP A 74 2.60 -1.93 22.06
N GLY A 75 1.90 -1.43 21.05
CA GLY A 75 2.08 -1.81 19.66
C GLY A 75 1.78 -3.26 19.22
N SER A 76 0.98 -4.06 19.94
CA SER A 76 0.68 -5.45 19.51
C SER A 76 -0.78 -5.79 19.21
N ALA A 77 -1.72 -4.84 19.25
CA ALA A 77 -3.10 -5.08 18.82
C ALA A 77 -3.58 -4.04 17.80
N GLY A 78 -3.47 -4.35 16.52
CA GLY A 78 -4.12 -3.58 15.47
C GLY A 78 -5.63 -3.88 15.44
N PRO A 79 -6.53 -2.88 15.45
CA PRO A 79 -7.93 -3.14 15.18
C PRO A 79 -8.08 -3.54 13.71
N GLY A 80 -8.73 -4.68 13.48
CA GLY A 80 -9.06 -5.16 12.14
C GLY A 80 -9.74 -4.08 11.30
N HIS A 81 -9.30 -3.95 10.06
CA HIS A 81 -9.79 -2.99 9.09
C HIS A 81 -11.27 -3.29 8.75
N PRO A 82 -12.26 -2.44 9.09
CA PRO A 82 -13.62 -2.62 8.63
C PRO A 82 -13.72 -1.97 7.26
N GLY A 83 -13.36 -2.69 6.20
CA GLY A 83 -13.28 -2.08 4.88
C GLY A 83 -12.87 -3.01 3.75
N SER A 84 -13.40 -4.24 3.69
CA SER A 84 -13.48 -4.97 2.43
C SER A 84 -14.94 -4.93 1.95
N PRO A 85 -15.32 -4.08 0.98
CA PRO A 85 -16.57 -4.28 0.28
C PRO A 85 -16.42 -5.56 -0.54
N GLY A 86 -17.08 -6.61 -0.06
CA GLY A 86 -17.17 -7.88 -0.78
C GLY A 86 -17.87 -7.71 -2.12
N GLY A 87 -17.41 -8.49 -3.10
CA GLY A 87 -18.23 -9.04 -4.17
C GLY A 87 -18.71 -8.07 -5.25
N LEU A 88 -17.88 -7.84 -6.27
CA LEU A 88 -18.40 -7.54 -7.60
C LEU A 88 -19.11 -8.81 -8.12
N GLY A 89 -20.42 -8.85 -7.90
CA GLY A 89 -21.31 -9.88 -8.43
C GLY A 89 -21.45 -9.77 -9.95
N GLY A 90 -21.08 -10.85 -10.63
CA GLY A 90 -21.78 -11.43 -11.78
C GLY A 90 -22.14 -10.54 -12.97
N HIS A 91 -21.25 -10.46 -13.95
CA HIS A 91 -21.65 -10.24 -15.34
C HIS A 91 -22.33 -11.51 -15.89
N GLY A 92 -23.65 -11.57 -15.81
CA GLY A 92 -24.48 -12.54 -16.54
C GLY A 92 -24.69 -12.07 -17.98
N GLY A 93 -23.87 -12.56 -18.91
CA GLY A 93 -24.09 -12.37 -20.35
C GLY A 93 -25.08 -13.40 -20.92
N PRO A 94 -25.98 -13.03 -21.83
CA PRO A 94 -26.87 -13.99 -22.50
C PRO A 94 -26.11 -14.69 -23.62
N GLY A 95 -25.50 -15.84 -23.31
CA GLY A 95 -24.89 -16.74 -24.30
C GLY A 95 -25.81 -17.91 -24.62
N GLY A 96 -26.70 -17.74 -25.60
CA GLY A 96 -27.57 -18.80 -26.08
C GLY A 96 -27.87 -18.65 -27.56
N THR A 97 -26.89 -18.95 -28.41
CA THR A 97 -27.14 -19.19 -29.83
C THR A 97 -26.81 -20.63 -30.18
N ASN A 98 -27.71 -21.18 -31.01
CA ASN A 98 -27.53 -22.25 -31.98
C ASN A 98 -27.78 -23.71 -31.55
N GLY A 99 -28.56 -24.42 -32.38
CA GLY A 99 -28.76 -25.86 -32.25
C GLY A 99 -29.89 -26.43 -33.10
N ALA A 100 -29.84 -26.21 -34.43
CA ALA A 100 -30.70 -26.91 -35.40
C ALA A 100 -30.54 -28.45 -35.35
N ARG A 101 -31.65 -29.17 -35.60
CA ARG A 101 -31.84 -30.53 -36.17
C ARG A 101 -33.32 -30.90 -35.92
N GLY A 102 -34.18 -31.31 -36.84
CA GLY A 102 -34.05 -31.95 -38.15
C GLY A 102 -34.69 -33.35 -38.10
N GLY A 103 -35.84 -33.54 -38.79
CA GLY A 103 -36.49 -34.85 -39.07
C GLY A 103 -37.43 -35.37 -37.97
N THR A 104 -38.57 -36.01 -38.25
CA THR A 104 -39.08 -36.66 -39.47
C THR A 104 -40.62 -36.74 -39.44
N ALA A 105 -41.18 -37.07 -40.61
CA ALA A 105 -42.57 -37.44 -40.97
C ALA A 105 -43.46 -38.05 -39.87
#